data_AF-A0AAD8B0F8-F1
#
_entry.id   AF-A0AAD8B0F8-F1
#
_cell.length_a   1.000
_cell.length_b   1.000
_cell.length_c   1.000
_cell.angle_alpha   90.00
_cell.angle_beta   90.00
_cell.angle_gamma   90.00
#
_symmetry.space_group_name_H-M   'P 1'
#
loop_
_entity.id
_entity.type
_entity.pdbx_description
1 polymer ?
#
loop_
_entity_poly.entity_id
_entity_poly.type
_entity_poly.pdbx_seq_one_letter_code
_entity_poly.pdbx_strand_id
1 'polypeptide(L)'
;MSEVTDITVHRPAGPKPTKDTRQNGIVTAYLVAYNVSQMLGWTVMMIIMVSHIFKTHSYLLLYEDVERILQICQTAAILEIVHSMTGLVRSNWILTAFQVYSRVFLIWGIIWSVPSTQNGLPVALWLFAWTITEIIRYTFYFFSLLPGPVPSFLVWCRYTFFIILYPIGVTGELMSIFAAIPVVRDSKMYSFELPNKWNFAFNYYYYLCFIVISYVPVFPQLYIHMFNQRNKVLAGAFDRHRQKAE
;
A
#
# COMPACT_ATOMS: atom_id res chain seq x y z
N MET A 1 51.35 32.35 3.77
CA MET A 1 51.87 30.99 3.55
C MET A 1 51.20 30.11 4.59
N SER A 2 50.06 29.47 4.37
CA SER A 2 49.29 29.04 3.18
C SER A 2 47.80 29.07 3.58
N GLU A 3 46.93 29.82 2.91
CA GLU A 3 46.09 29.31 1.81
C GLU A 3 45.53 27.90 2.08
N VAL A 4 44.32 27.83 2.65
CA VAL A 4 43.44 26.66 2.57
C VAL A 4 42.02 27.17 2.27
N THR A 5 41.85 27.44 0.99
CA THR A 5 40.70 27.11 0.15
C THR A 5 39.32 27.05 0.82
N ASP A 6 38.59 28.13 0.58
CA ASP A 6 37.13 28.24 0.60
C ASP A 6 36.51 27.19 -0.33
N ILE A 7 36.15 26.02 0.21
CA ILE A 7 35.36 25.02 -0.52
C ILE A 7 33.90 25.41 -0.36
N THR A 8 33.49 26.37 -1.19
CA THR A 8 32.09 26.57 -1.54
C THR A 8 31.58 25.26 -2.14
N VAL A 9 30.88 24.47 -1.32
CA VAL A 9 30.20 23.25 -1.77
C VAL A 9 29.16 23.67 -2.79
N HIS A 10 29.52 23.55 -4.07
CA HIS A 10 28.59 23.60 -5.18
C HIS A 10 27.52 22.54 -4.92
N ARG A 11 26.38 22.96 -4.36
CA ARG A 11 25.15 22.17 -4.37
C ARG A 11 24.90 21.81 -5.83
N PRO A 12 24.80 20.51 -6.20
CA PRO A 12 24.28 20.17 -7.50
C PRO A 12 22.89 20.81 -7.59
N ALA A 13 22.70 21.67 -8.59
CA ALA A 13 21.42 22.27 -8.87
C ALA A 13 20.40 21.13 -8.99
N GLY A 14 19.52 21.03 -7.99
CA GLY A 14 18.41 20.10 -8.03
C GLY A 14 17.66 20.28 -9.35
N PRO A 15 17.10 19.21 -9.92
CA PRO A 15 16.43 19.28 -11.21
C PRO A 15 15.44 20.45 -11.19
N LYS A 16 15.66 21.40 -12.11
CA LYS A 16 14.83 22.59 -12.27
C LYS A 16 13.35 22.14 -12.32
N PRO A 17 12.43 22.79 -11.60
CA PRO A 17 11.02 22.48 -11.72
C PRO A 17 10.59 22.80 -13.15
N THR A 18 10.44 21.76 -13.97
CA THR A 18 9.82 21.90 -15.29
C THR A 18 8.37 22.32 -15.08
N LYS A 19 8.12 23.56 -15.49
CA LYS A 19 6.83 24.24 -15.56
C LYS A 19 5.72 23.35 -16.14
N ASP A 20 4.57 23.44 -15.48
CA ASP A 20 3.22 23.39 -16.05
C ASP A 20 2.82 22.17 -16.87
N THR A 21 2.43 21.11 -16.16
CA THR A 21 1.20 20.41 -16.58
C THR A 21 0.09 21.04 -15.75
N ARG A 22 -0.58 22.06 -16.29
CA ARG A 22 -1.85 22.56 -15.75
C ARG A 22 -2.81 21.38 -15.81
N GLN A 23 -2.90 20.60 -14.72
CA GLN A 23 -3.76 19.44 -14.66
C GLN A 23 -5.19 19.96 -14.94
N ASN A 24 -5.81 19.46 -16.00
CA ASN A 24 -7.14 19.90 -16.43
C ASN A 24 -8.07 19.86 -15.22
N GLY A 25 -8.83 20.92 -14.95
CA GLY A 25 -9.70 20.97 -13.75
C GLY A 25 -10.66 19.77 -13.63
N ILE A 26 -11.05 19.20 -14.77
CA ILE A 26 -11.85 17.97 -14.87
C ILE A 26 -11.08 16.75 -14.33
N VAL A 27 -9.79 16.61 -14.66
CA VAL A 27 -8.92 15.53 -14.17
C VAL A 27 -8.76 15.65 -12.66
N THR A 28 -8.50 16.86 -12.16
CA THR A 28 -8.38 17.10 -10.73
C THR A 28 -9.68 16.77 -10.00
N ALA A 29 -10.84 17.20 -10.53
CA ALA A 29 -12.14 16.88 -9.96
C ALA A 29 -12.42 15.36 -9.94
N TYR A 30 -12.07 14.65 -11.02
CA TYR A 30 -12.17 13.19 -11.08
C TYR A 30 -11.28 12.51 -10.02
N LEU A 31 -10.02 12.92 -9.91
CA LEU A 31 -9.09 12.35 -8.93
C LEU A 31 -9.55 12.67 -7.49
N VAL A 32 -10.09 13.86 -7.25
CA VAL A 32 -10.69 14.22 -5.96
C VAL A 32 -11.87 13.30 -5.64
N ALA A 33 -12.80 13.12 -6.58
CA ALA A 33 -13.94 12.23 -6.41
C ALA A 33 -13.50 10.79 -6.11
N TYR A 34 -12.54 10.27 -6.89
CA TYR A 34 -11.97 8.93 -6.68
C TYR A 34 -11.37 8.76 -5.29
N ASN A 35 -10.51 9.70 -4.85
CA ASN A 35 -9.87 9.62 -3.54
C ASN A 35 -10.88 9.75 -2.40
N VAL A 36 -11.91 10.59 -2.54
CA VAL A 36 -12.99 10.71 -1.55
C VAL A 36 -13.82 9.43 -1.49
N SER A 37 -14.21 8.85 -2.62
CA SER A 37 -14.96 7.59 -2.66
C SER A 37 -14.18 6.45 -2.01
N GLN A 38 -12.89 6.33 -2.30
CA GLN A 38 -12.02 5.35 -1.63
C GLN A 38 -11.94 5.62 -0.13
N MET A 39 -11.63 6.86 0.27
CA MET A 39 -11.56 7.25 1.70
C MET A 39 -12.84 6.90 2.45
N LEU A 40 -14.01 7.16 1.86
CA LEU A 40 -15.31 6.80 2.44
C LEU A 40 -15.48 5.28 2.54
N GLY A 41 -15.14 4.53 1.49
CA GLY A 41 -15.21 3.06 1.51
C GLY A 41 -14.37 2.44 2.63
N TRP A 42 -13.12 2.87 2.77
CA TRP A 42 -12.24 2.40 3.85
C TRP A 42 -12.70 2.87 5.23
N THR A 43 -13.26 4.08 5.35
CA THR A 43 -13.84 4.59 6.61
C THR A 43 -15.07 3.79 7.03
N VAL A 44 -15.99 3.50 6.11
CA VAL A 44 -17.17 2.65 6.37
C VAL A 44 -16.73 1.27 6.81
N MET A 45 -15.73 0.69 6.15
CA MET A 45 -15.18 -0.59 6.56
C MET A 45 -14.61 -0.55 7.97
N MET A 46 -13.85 0.49 8.34
CA MET A 46 -13.35 0.67 9.71
C MET A 46 -14.49 0.71 10.74
N ILE A 47 -15.58 1.42 10.44
CA ILE A 47 -16.76 1.50 11.32
C ILE A 47 -17.40 0.13 11.51
N ILE A 48 -17.55 -0.64 10.43
CA ILE A 48 -18.10 -2.00 10.49
C ILE A 48 -17.20 -2.89 11.35
N MET A 49 -15.88 -2.86 11.11
CA MET A 49 -14.92 -3.67 11.85
C MET A 49 -14.93 -3.38 13.35
N VAL A 50 -14.94 -2.09 13.72
CA VAL A 50 -15.00 -1.67 15.11
C VAL A 50 -16.34 -2.09 15.72
N SER A 51 -17.45 -1.88 15.02
CA SER A 51 -18.79 -2.28 15.48
C SER A 51 -18.90 -3.78 15.70
N HIS A 52 -18.29 -4.60 14.83
CA HIS A 52 -18.25 -6.05 14.97
C HIS A 52 -17.54 -6.46 16.26
N ILE A 53 -16.34 -5.92 16.51
CA ILE A 53 -15.57 -6.21 17.72
C ILE A 53 -16.34 -5.80 18.98
N PHE A 54 -17.02 -4.65 18.97
CA PHE A 54 -17.81 -4.22 20.12
C PHE A 54 -19.04 -5.09 20.38
N LYS A 55 -19.66 -5.66 19.33
CA LYS A 55 -20.85 -6.51 19.45
C LYS A 55 -20.52 -7.96 19.81
N THR A 56 -19.50 -8.53 19.19
CA THR A 56 -19.18 -9.97 19.30
C THR A 56 -18.05 -10.24 20.29
N HIS A 57 -17.31 -9.20 20.71
CA HIS A 57 -16.07 -9.32 21.48
C HIS A 57 -15.03 -10.26 20.85
N SER A 58 -15.13 -10.47 19.54
CA SER A 58 -14.33 -11.43 18.78
C SER A 58 -13.97 -10.89 17.41
N TYR A 59 -12.89 -11.42 16.84
CA TYR A 59 -12.46 -11.16 15.46
C TYR A 59 -12.94 -12.23 14.48
N LEU A 60 -13.61 -13.28 14.97
CA LEU A 60 -14.18 -14.33 14.12
C LEU A 60 -15.31 -13.77 13.26
N LEU A 61 -15.44 -14.25 12.02
CA LEU A 61 -16.44 -13.80 11.03
C LEU A 61 -16.32 -12.32 10.62
N LEU A 62 -15.28 -11.61 11.07
CA LEU A 62 -15.04 -10.21 10.72
C LEU A 62 -14.95 -10.00 9.20
N TYR A 63 -14.35 -10.97 8.49
CA TYR A 63 -14.20 -10.91 7.04
C TYR A 63 -15.55 -10.93 6.32
N GLU A 64 -16.51 -11.73 6.78
CA GLU A 64 -17.83 -11.87 6.13
C GLU A 64 -18.61 -10.56 6.13
N ASP A 65 -18.46 -9.74 7.19
CA ASP A 65 -19.11 -8.44 7.29
C ASP A 65 -18.51 -7.39 6.34
N VAL A 66 -17.23 -7.53 6.00
CA VAL A 66 -16.50 -6.50 5.24
C VAL A 66 -16.11 -6.92 3.82
N GLU A 67 -16.23 -8.20 3.47
CA GLU A 67 -15.65 -8.78 2.25
C GLU A 67 -16.04 -8.00 1.00
N ARG A 68 -17.30 -7.60 0.90
CA ARG A 68 -17.85 -6.95 -0.28
C ARG A 68 -17.26 -5.55 -0.46
N ILE A 69 -17.16 -4.78 0.62
CA ILE A 69 -16.57 -3.43 0.57
C ILE A 69 -15.08 -3.56 0.30
N LEU A 70 -14.39 -4.49 0.97
CA LEU A 70 -12.97 -4.74 0.78
C LEU A 70 -12.64 -5.11 -0.68
N GLN A 71 -13.39 -6.04 -1.28
CA GLN A 71 -13.21 -6.48 -2.67
C GLN A 71 -13.43 -5.31 -3.64
N ILE A 72 -14.47 -4.49 -3.44
CA ILE A 72 -14.75 -3.32 -4.29
C ILE A 72 -13.61 -2.29 -4.17
N CYS A 73 -13.25 -1.88 -2.96
CA CYS A 73 -12.22 -0.88 -2.72
C CYS A 73 -10.85 -1.33 -3.24
N GLN A 74 -10.46 -2.58 -2.98
CA GLN A 74 -9.17 -3.11 -3.40
C GLN A 74 -9.10 -3.33 -4.92
N THR A 75 -10.20 -3.76 -5.55
CA THR A 75 -10.25 -3.89 -7.02
C THR A 75 -10.24 -2.52 -7.69
N ALA A 76 -10.91 -1.52 -7.10
CA ALA A 76 -10.86 -0.14 -7.58
C ALA A 76 -9.43 0.45 -7.53
N ALA A 77 -8.53 -0.05 -6.67
CA ALA A 77 -7.13 0.36 -6.66
C ALA A 77 -6.36 -0.01 -7.94
N ILE A 78 -6.88 -0.92 -8.78
CA ILE A 78 -6.33 -1.18 -10.11
C ILE A 78 -6.35 0.09 -10.98
N LEU A 79 -7.33 0.98 -10.77
CA LEU A 79 -7.38 2.27 -11.45
C LEU A 79 -6.15 3.14 -11.15
N GLU A 80 -5.47 2.97 -10.01
CA GLU A 80 -4.23 3.70 -9.71
C GLU A 80 -3.09 3.30 -10.64
N ILE A 81 -3.05 2.04 -11.05
CA ILE A 81 -2.12 1.57 -12.08
C ILE A 81 -2.43 2.30 -13.38
N VAL A 82 -3.70 2.39 -13.76
CA VAL A 82 -4.13 3.12 -14.96
C VAL A 82 -3.75 4.60 -14.86
N HIS A 83 -4.00 5.26 -13.72
CA HIS A 83 -3.67 6.67 -13.52
C HIS A 83 -2.17 6.95 -13.62
N SER A 84 -1.33 6.04 -13.10
CA SER A 84 0.12 6.16 -13.22
C SER A 84 0.62 5.87 -14.64
N MET A 85 0.03 4.89 -15.34
CA MET A 85 0.38 4.54 -16.73
C MET A 85 0.03 5.66 -17.72
N THR A 86 -1.13 6.30 -17.58
CA THR A 86 -1.55 7.40 -18.46
C THR A 86 -0.92 8.75 -18.09
N GLY A 87 -0.08 8.79 -17.06
CA GLY A 87 0.55 10.02 -16.57
C GLY A 87 -0.39 11.00 -15.86
N LEU A 88 -1.61 10.56 -15.50
CA LEU A 88 -2.54 11.34 -14.66
C LEU A 88 -1.91 11.62 -13.28
N VAL A 89 -1.10 10.68 -12.78
CA VAL A 89 -0.33 10.81 -11.55
C VAL A 89 1.14 10.53 -11.83
N ARG A 90 2.04 11.41 -11.36
CA ARG A 90 3.49 11.23 -11.47
C ARG A 90 3.97 10.18 -10.46
N SER A 91 3.82 8.91 -10.82
CA SER A 91 4.34 7.76 -10.07
C SER A 91 5.03 6.78 -11.02
N ASN A 92 5.93 5.97 -10.48
CA ASN A 92 6.46 4.83 -11.22
C ASN A 92 5.37 3.74 -11.30
N TRP A 93 4.77 3.60 -12.48
CA TRP A 93 3.66 2.68 -12.71
C TRP A 93 4.01 1.21 -12.40
N ILE A 94 5.27 0.80 -12.56
CA ILE A 94 5.72 -0.56 -12.23
C ILE A 94 5.64 -0.78 -10.72
N LEU A 95 6.13 0.18 -9.94
CA LEU A 95 6.07 0.10 -8.47
C LEU A 95 4.62 0.13 -7.97
N THR A 96 3.78 0.99 -8.57
CA THR A 96 2.34 1.02 -8.26
C THR A 96 1.65 -0.30 -8.63
N ALA A 97 2.00 -0.90 -9.77
CA ALA A 97 1.47 -2.19 -10.19
C ALA A 97 1.84 -3.31 -9.21
N PHE A 98 3.10 -3.43 -8.79
CA PHE A 98 3.50 -4.43 -7.80
C PHE A 98 2.79 -4.26 -6.46
N GLN A 99 2.63 -3.02 -6.00
CA GLN A 99 1.94 -2.71 -4.75
C GLN A 99 0.46 -3.12 -4.79
N VAL A 100 -0.24 -2.76 -5.86
CA VAL A 100 -1.66 -3.10 -6.03
C VAL A 100 -1.84 -4.60 -6.28
N TYR A 101 -0.98 -5.19 -7.12
CA TYR A 101 -1.00 -6.61 -7.45
C TYR A 101 -0.86 -7.48 -6.19
N SER A 102 0.10 -7.19 -5.31
CA SER A 102 0.31 -7.99 -4.09
C SER A 102 -0.97 -8.10 -3.25
N ARG A 103 -1.69 -6.99 -3.09
CA ARG A 103 -2.92 -6.95 -2.29
C ARG A 103 -4.13 -7.58 -2.98
N VAL A 104 -4.29 -7.31 -4.28
CA VAL A 104 -5.33 -7.97 -5.11
C VAL A 104 -5.10 -9.48 -5.12
N PHE A 105 -3.85 -9.92 -5.22
CA PHE A 105 -3.47 -11.32 -5.14
C PHE A 105 -3.83 -11.94 -3.79
N LEU A 106 -3.57 -11.25 -2.67
CA LEU A 106 -3.98 -11.76 -1.36
C LEU A 106 -5.50 -11.96 -1.28
N ILE A 107 -6.30 -10.98 -1.71
CA ILE A 107 -7.77 -11.10 -1.64
C ILE A 107 -8.27 -12.23 -2.53
N TRP A 108 -7.94 -12.20 -3.82
CA TRP A 108 -8.56 -13.09 -4.80
C TRP A 108 -7.85 -14.43 -4.90
N GLY A 109 -6.51 -14.43 -4.90
CA GLY A 109 -5.69 -15.62 -5.03
C GLY A 109 -5.60 -16.45 -3.75
N ILE A 110 -5.70 -15.83 -2.57
CA ILE A 110 -5.58 -16.54 -1.29
C ILE A 110 -6.93 -16.62 -0.58
N ILE A 111 -7.46 -15.49 -0.14
CA ILE A 111 -8.59 -15.45 0.81
C ILE A 111 -9.89 -15.93 0.17
N TRP A 112 -10.17 -15.48 -1.06
CA TRP A 112 -11.36 -15.92 -1.80
C TRP A 112 -11.23 -17.37 -2.27
N SER A 113 -10.03 -17.78 -2.68
CA SER A 113 -9.77 -19.13 -3.19
C SER A 113 -9.72 -20.20 -2.10
N VAL A 114 -9.34 -19.82 -0.88
CA VAL A 114 -9.21 -20.73 0.27
C VAL A 114 -10.04 -20.19 1.45
N PRO A 115 -11.37 -20.43 1.46
CA PRO A 115 -12.27 -19.88 2.48
C PRO A 115 -11.89 -20.25 3.92
N SER A 116 -11.21 -21.37 4.14
CA SER A 116 -10.72 -21.77 5.47
C SER A 116 -9.72 -20.78 6.08
N THR A 117 -9.13 -19.88 5.29
CA THR A 117 -8.20 -18.86 5.76
C THR A 117 -8.87 -17.54 6.18
N GLN A 118 -10.17 -17.39 5.91
CA GLN A 118 -10.93 -16.14 6.16
C GLN A 118 -11.14 -15.87 7.65
N ASN A 119 -11.29 -16.92 8.45
CA ASN A 119 -11.69 -16.84 9.86
C ASN A 119 -10.50 -17.04 10.81
N GLY A 120 -9.55 -16.11 10.78
CA GLY A 120 -8.37 -16.17 11.63
C GLY A 120 -7.78 -14.83 12.03
N LEU A 121 -6.97 -14.85 13.09
CA LEU A 121 -6.16 -13.70 13.50
C LEU A 121 -5.34 -13.08 12.35
N PRO A 122 -4.75 -13.86 11.41
CA PRO A 122 -4.02 -13.28 10.27
C PRO A 122 -4.85 -12.25 9.49
N VAL A 123 -6.11 -12.57 9.22
CA VAL A 123 -7.04 -11.70 8.48
C VAL A 123 -7.33 -10.43 9.24
N ALA A 124 -7.61 -10.52 10.54
CA ALA A 124 -7.81 -9.33 11.35
C ALA A 124 -6.58 -8.41 11.35
N LEU A 125 -5.36 -8.95 11.49
CA LEU A 125 -4.13 -8.16 11.53
C LEU A 125 -3.93 -7.32 10.25
N TRP A 126 -3.91 -7.96 9.08
CA TRP A 126 -3.69 -7.22 7.83
C TRP A 126 -4.89 -6.34 7.48
N LEU A 127 -6.12 -6.76 7.78
CA LEU A 127 -7.31 -5.97 7.49
C LEU A 127 -7.32 -4.65 8.27
N PHE A 128 -7.02 -4.66 9.57
CA PHE A 128 -6.91 -3.43 10.37
C PHE A 128 -5.74 -2.56 9.88
N ALA A 129 -4.58 -3.17 9.65
CA ALA A 129 -3.39 -2.45 9.19
C ALA A 129 -3.61 -1.76 7.84
N TRP A 130 -4.21 -2.48 6.89
CA TRP A 130 -4.57 -1.93 5.58
C TRP A 130 -5.59 -0.82 5.73
N THR A 131 -6.67 -1.03 6.47
CA THR A 131 -7.74 -0.04 6.60
C THR A 131 -7.24 1.30 7.10
N ILE A 132 -6.45 1.31 8.18
CA ILE A 132 -5.88 2.55 8.72
C ILE A 132 -4.92 3.20 7.71
N THR A 133 -4.06 2.39 7.07
CA THR A 133 -3.09 2.88 6.09
C THR A 133 -3.78 3.52 4.88
N GLU A 134 -4.85 2.90 4.39
CA GLU A 134 -5.60 3.36 3.23
C GLU A 134 -6.38 4.64 3.51
N ILE A 135 -7.04 4.75 4.67
CA ILE A 135 -7.71 5.99 5.08
C ILE A 135 -6.71 7.15 5.05
N ILE A 136 -5.53 6.97 5.65
CA ILE A 136 -4.48 8.00 5.68
C ILE A 136 -3.98 8.31 4.26
N ARG A 137 -3.80 7.28 3.42
CA ARG A 137 -3.30 7.43 2.05
C ARG A 137 -4.24 8.25 1.18
N TYR A 138 -5.52 7.88 1.12
CA TYR A 138 -6.50 8.58 0.30
C TYR A 138 -6.83 9.97 0.84
N THR A 139 -6.83 10.15 2.17
CA THR A 139 -6.94 11.48 2.79
C THR A 139 -5.76 12.36 2.36
N PHE A 140 -4.53 11.84 2.42
CA PHE A 140 -3.35 12.56 1.96
C PHE A 140 -3.43 12.91 0.47
N TYR A 141 -3.85 11.97 -0.38
CA TYR A 141 -3.99 12.21 -1.81
C TYR A 141 -5.05 13.27 -2.12
N PHE A 142 -6.19 13.24 -1.43
CA PHE A 142 -7.21 14.28 -1.50
C PHE A 142 -6.63 15.67 -1.19
N PHE A 143 -5.97 15.85 -0.03
CA PHE A 143 -5.38 17.13 0.33
C PHE A 143 -4.24 17.56 -0.59
N SER A 144 -3.49 16.61 -1.16
CA SER A 144 -2.42 16.92 -2.12
C SER A 144 -2.91 17.44 -3.47
N LEU A 145 -4.18 17.22 -3.80
CA LEU A 145 -4.84 17.72 -5.01
C LEU A 145 -5.47 19.10 -4.82
N LEU A 146 -5.73 19.51 -3.58
CA LEU A 146 -6.31 20.81 -3.26
C LEU A 146 -5.25 21.92 -3.28
N PRO A 147 -5.64 23.16 -3.62
CA PRO A 147 -4.74 24.30 -3.51
C PRO A 147 -4.43 24.60 -2.05
N GLY A 148 -3.19 24.33 -1.62
CA GLY A 148 -2.72 24.64 -0.27
C GLY A 148 -1.72 23.62 0.27
N PRO A 149 -1.11 23.90 1.44
CA PRO A 149 -0.27 22.92 2.11
C PRO A 149 -1.13 21.78 2.68
N VAL A 150 -0.66 20.54 2.53
CA VAL A 150 -1.26 19.37 3.20
C VAL A 150 -1.11 19.55 4.72
N PRO A 151 -2.14 19.27 5.53
CA PRO A 151 -2.05 19.40 6.99
C PRO A 151 -0.85 18.62 7.56
N SER A 152 0.00 19.30 8.33
CA SER A 152 1.24 18.72 8.88
C SER A 152 0.99 17.46 9.73
N PHE A 153 -0.15 17.41 10.42
CA PHE A 153 -0.57 16.23 11.19
C PHE A 153 -0.77 15.00 10.29
N LEU A 154 -1.43 15.15 9.14
CA LEU A 154 -1.65 14.05 8.19
C LEU A 154 -0.33 13.57 7.57
N VAL A 155 0.57 14.50 7.26
CA VAL A 155 1.93 14.16 6.81
C VAL A 155 2.63 13.34 7.89
N TRP A 156 2.60 13.78 9.14
CA TRP A 156 3.20 13.06 10.26
C TRP A 156 2.59 11.67 10.45
N CYS A 157 1.26 11.53 10.41
CA CYS A 157 0.58 10.23 10.51
C CYS A 157 1.07 9.27 9.43
N ARG A 158 1.08 9.71 8.16
CA ARG A 158 1.54 8.90 7.02
C ARG A 158 2.98 8.41 7.20
N TYR A 159 3.88 9.28 7.64
CA TYR A 159 5.30 8.97 7.81
C TYR A 159 5.66 8.42 9.20
N THR A 160 4.69 8.12 10.06
CA THR A 160 4.95 7.55 11.39
C THR A 160 4.20 6.24 11.62
N PHE A 161 2.94 6.14 11.20
CA PHE A 161 2.13 4.95 11.44
C PHE A 161 2.64 3.72 10.68
N PHE A 162 3.33 3.92 9.55
CA PHE A 162 3.94 2.81 8.81
C PHE A 162 4.92 1.99 9.68
N ILE A 163 5.52 2.58 10.72
CA ILE A 163 6.50 1.90 11.58
C ILE A 163 5.87 0.67 12.24
N ILE A 164 4.60 0.78 12.67
CA ILE A 164 3.86 -0.28 13.37
C ILE A 164 2.93 -1.03 12.40
N LEU A 165 2.18 -0.30 11.57
CA LEU A 165 1.17 -0.91 10.70
C LEU A 165 1.79 -1.78 9.60
N TYR A 166 2.98 -1.43 9.10
CA TYR A 166 3.60 -2.17 8.01
C TYR A 166 4.07 -3.57 8.46
N PRO A 167 4.79 -3.75 9.58
CA PRO A 167 5.08 -5.09 10.12
C PRO A 167 3.84 -5.91 10.45
N ILE A 168 2.81 -5.28 11.05
CA ILE A 168 1.55 -5.98 11.38
C ILE A 168 0.85 -6.48 10.11
N GLY A 169 0.73 -5.61 9.09
CA GLY A 169 0.15 -5.95 7.81
C GLY A 169 0.86 -7.12 7.15
N VAL A 170 2.18 -6.99 6.95
CA VAL A 170 2.99 -8.03 6.29
C VAL A 170 2.97 -9.35 7.05
N THR A 171 3.00 -9.31 8.39
CA THR A 171 2.89 -10.53 9.21
C THR A 171 1.54 -11.22 8.99
N GLY A 172 0.44 -10.46 8.99
CA GLY A 172 -0.89 -11.00 8.69
C GLY A 172 -0.95 -11.60 7.29
N GLU A 173 -0.46 -10.89 6.27
CA GLU A 173 -0.43 -11.37 4.87
C GLU A 173 0.30 -12.70 4.74
N LEU A 174 1.52 -12.77 5.30
CA LEU A 174 2.33 -13.99 5.27
C LEU A 174 1.65 -15.14 6.00
N MET A 175 1.09 -14.90 7.18
CA MET A 175 0.36 -15.93 7.92
C MET A 175 -0.87 -16.44 7.15
N SER A 176 -1.61 -15.56 6.47
CA SER A 176 -2.72 -15.96 5.60
C SER A 176 -2.25 -16.84 4.42
N ILE A 177 -1.13 -16.49 3.78
CA ILE A 177 -0.54 -17.30 2.71
C ILE A 177 -0.07 -18.65 3.25
N PHE A 178 0.63 -18.68 4.40
CA PHE A 178 1.07 -19.92 5.04
C PHE A 178 -0.08 -20.84 5.41
N ALA A 179 -1.21 -20.29 5.88
CA ALA A 179 -2.41 -21.06 6.17
C ALA A 179 -3.07 -21.65 4.91
N ALA A 180 -2.91 -21.00 3.75
CA ALA A 180 -3.43 -21.49 2.48
C ALA A 180 -2.58 -22.59 1.83
N ILE A 181 -1.26 -22.59 2.06
CA ILE A 181 -0.31 -23.55 1.48
C ILE A 181 -0.72 -25.03 1.63
N PRO A 182 -1.08 -25.55 2.82
CA PRO A 182 -1.46 -26.96 2.96
C PRO A 182 -2.71 -27.30 2.13
N VAL A 183 -3.72 -26.41 2.15
CA VAL A 183 -4.96 -26.61 1.39
C VAL A 183 -4.68 -26.62 -0.11
N VAL A 184 -3.84 -25.70 -0.60
CA VAL A 184 -3.44 -25.62 -2.01
C VAL A 184 -2.65 -26.86 -2.45
N ARG A 185 -1.77 -27.38 -1.57
CA ARG A 185 -1.00 -28.60 -1.83
C ARG A 185 -1.92 -29.81 -2.02
N ASP A 186 -2.90 -29.97 -1.15
CA ASP A 186 -3.77 -31.15 -1.14
C ASP A 186 -4.81 -31.11 -2.25
N SER A 187 -5.35 -29.92 -2.53
CA SER A 187 -6.39 -29.71 -3.55
C SER A 187 -5.84 -29.54 -4.97
N LYS A 188 -4.52 -29.32 -5.12
CA LYS A 188 -3.85 -28.95 -6.38
C LYS A 188 -4.54 -27.79 -7.14
N MET A 189 -5.25 -26.91 -6.44
CA MET A 189 -5.99 -25.81 -7.06
C MET A 189 -5.06 -24.92 -7.90
N TYR A 190 -5.56 -24.49 -9.07
CA TYR A 190 -4.85 -23.66 -10.05
C TYR A 190 -3.53 -24.24 -10.57
N SER A 191 -3.30 -25.55 -10.43
CA SER A 191 -2.13 -26.22 -11.01
C SER A 191 -2.50 -26.85 -12.37
N PHE A 192 -1.72 -26.52 -13.40
CA PHE A 192 -1.88 -27.09 -14.74
C PHE A 192 -0.76 -28.07 -15.02
N GLU A 193 -1.08 -29.36 -14.96
CA GLU A 193 -0.18 -30.45 -15.34
C GLU A 193 -0.39 -30.73 -16.84
N LEU A 194 0.55 -30.30 -17.68
CA LEU A 194 0.53 -30.59 -19.11
C LEU A 194 1.35 -31.86 -19.41
N PRO A 195 0.82 -32.83 -20.19
CA PRO A 195 1.63 -33.92 -20.72
C PRO A 195 2.47 -33.39 -21.90
N ASN A 196 3.54 -32.65 -21.62
CA ASN A 196 4.42 -32.14 -22.67
C ASN A 196 5.91 -32.34 -22.33
N LYS A 197 6.71 -32.69 -23.34
CA LYS A 197 8.15 -32.94 -23.30
C LYS A 197 8.99 -31.79 -22.73
N TRP A 198 8.43 -30.59 -22.63
CA TRP A 198 9.08 -29.37 -22.13
C TRP A 198 8.91 -29.13 -20.61
N ASN A 199 8.19 -30.01 -19.91
CA ASN A 199 8.08 -30.09 -18.43
C ASN A 199 7.70 -28.79 -17.69
N PHE A 200 7.13 -27.79 -18.37
CA PHE A 200 6.62 -26.57 -17.74
C PHE A 200 5.17 -26.81 -17.30
N ALA A 201 4.99 -27.30 -16.07
CA ALA A 201 3.71 -27.35 -15.39
C ALA A 201 3.65 -26.17 -14.41
N PHE A 202 2.67 -25.28 -14.57
CA PHE A 202 2.44 -24.24 -13.57
C PHE A 202 1.82 -24.90 -12.34
N ASN A 203 2.50 -24.76 -11.20
CA ASN A 203 2.04 -25.33 -9.95
C ASN A 203 1.91 -24.21 -8.92
N TYR A 204 0.67 -24.03 -8.45
CA TYR A 204 0.30 -22.92 -7.61
C TYR A 204 0.99 -22.99 -6.24
N TYR A 205 1.26 -24.18 -5.71
CA TYR A 205 2.01 -24.36 -4.46
C TYR A 205 3.43 -23.78 -4.58
N TYR A 206 4.18 -24.10 -5.64
CA TYR A 206 5.53 -23.56 -5.83
C TYR A 206 5.51 -22.04 -6.06
N TYR A 207 4.46 -21.52 -6.71
CA TYR A 207 4.25 -20.09 -6.85
C TYR A 207 4.03 -19.40 -5.48
N LEU A 208 3.20 -19.96 -4.60
CA LEU A 208 3.02 -19.45 -3.24
C LEU A 208 4.32 -19.48 -2.44
N CYS A 209 5.09 -20.57 -2.51
CA CYS A 209 6.39 -20.65 -1.87
C CYS A 209 7.35 -19.57 -2.39
N PHE A 210 7.37 -19.33 -3.70
CA PHE A 210 8.17 -18.26 -4.29
C PHE A 210 7.75 -16.87 -3.75
N ILE A 211 6.45 -16.59 -3.65
CA ILE A 211 5.96 -15.33 -3.08
C ILE A 211 6.44 -15.16 -1.64
N VAL A 212 6.26 -16.17 -0.79
CA VAL A 212 6.73 -16.13 0.61
C VAL A 212 8.24 -15.89 0.69
N ILE A 213 9.04 -16.57 -0.13
CA ILE A 213 10.49 -16.38 -0.18
C ILE A 213 10.83 -14.96 -0.64
N SER A 214 10.12 -14.42 -1.62
CA SER A 214 10.35 -13.07 -2.16
C SER A 214 10.11 -11.96 -1.12
N TYR A 215 9.25 -12.20 -0.11
CA TYR A 215 9.03 -11.24 0.98
C TYR A 215 10.30 -11.01 1.81
N VAL A 216 11.17 -12.03 1.96
CA VAL A 216 12.40 -11.93 2.78
C VAL A 216 13.37 -10.84 2.29
N PRO A 217 13.75 -10.78 1.00
CA PRO A 217 14.59 -9.69 0.50
C PRO A 217 13.82 -8.37 0.25
N VAL A 218 12.56 -8.44 -0.17
CA VAL A 218 11.80 -7.25 -0.58
C VAL A 218 11.34 -6.41 0.61
N PHE A 219 10.92 -7.04 1.70
CA PHE A 219 10.38 -6.34 2.86
C PHE A 219 11.38 -5.38 3.53
N PRO A 220 12.62 -5.79 3.88
CA PRO A 220 13.58 -4.89 4.52
C PRO A 220 13.95 -3.71 3.63
N GLN A 221 14.09 -3.94 2.33
CA GLN A 221 14.43 -2.87 1.38
C GLN A 221 13.35 -1.80 1.31
N LEU A 222 12.07 -2.20 1.17
CA LEU A 222 10.94 -1.27 1.16
C LEU A 222 10.77 -0.56 2.51
N TYR A 223 10.95 -1.27 3.61
CA TYR A 223 10.83 -0.71 4.95
C TYR A 223 11.89 0.36 5.23
N ILE A 224 13.16 0.08 4.92
CA ILE A 224 14.26 1.06 5.04
C ILE A 224 14.02 2.26 4.10
N HIS A 225 13.51 2.02 2.90
CA HIS A 225 13.17 3.10 1.98
C HIS A 225 12.15 4.08 2.58
N MET A 226 11.13 3.57 3.29
CA MET A 226 10.14 4.42 3.97
C MET A 226 10.76 5.27 5.10
N PHE A 227 11.73 4.74 5.85
CA PHE A 227 12.48 5.54 6.83
C PHE A 227 13.29 6.66 6.17
N ASN A 228 13.93 6.36 5.04
CA ASN A 228 14.65 7.38 4.28
C ASN A 228 13.70 8.47 3.76
N GLN A 229 12.49 8.10 3.30
CA GLN A 229 11.47 9.07 2.91
C GLN A 229 10.98 9.91 4.09
N ARG A 230 10.71 9.29 5.23
CA ARG A 230 10.34 9.98 6.48
C ARG A 230 11.37 11.05 6.85
N ASN A 231 12.64 10.66 6.88
CA ASN A 231 13.71 11.58 7.25
C ASN A 231 13.80 12.76 6.28
N LYS A 232 13.67 12.52 4.97
CA LYS A 232 13.68 13.59 3.95
C LYS A 232 12.50 14.58 4.13
N VAL A 233 11.30 14.08 4.39
CA VAL A 233 10.10 14.92 4.46
C VAL A 233 10.00 15.66 5.79
N LEU A 234 10.24 14.97 6.91
CA LEU A 234 10.09 15.56 8.24
C LEU A 234 11.27 16.46 8.61
N ALA A 235 12.52 16.10 8.27
CA ALA A 235 13.66 16.98 8.50
C ALA A 235 13.54 18.26 7.66
N GLY A 236 13.18 18.12 6.38
CA GLY A 236 12.96 19.29 5.52
C GLY A 236 11.75 20.14 5.94
N ALA A 237 10.77 19.60 6.65
CA ALA A 237 9.69 20.37 7.25
C ALA A 237 10.16 21.17 8.47
N PHE A 238 10.98 20.56 9.33
CA PHE A 238 11.57 21.21 10.50
C PHE A 238 12.46 22.40 10.11
N ASP A 239 13.31 22.23 9.10
CA ASP A 239 14.19 23.31 8.60
C ASP A 239 13.41 24.51 8.06
N ARG A 240 12.30 24.26 7.34
CA ARG A 240 11.42 25.31 6.82
C ARG A 240 10.65 26.07 7.90
N HIS A 241 10.30 25.40 9.00
CA HIS A 241 9.65 26.05 10.14
C HIS A 241 10.63 26.93 10.92
N ARG A 242 11.89 26.50 11.06
CA ARG A 242 12.96 27.31 11.68
C ARG A 242 13.26 28.59 10.89
N GLN A 243 13.38 28.49 9.56
CA GLN A 243 13.60 29.65 8.67
C GLN A 243 12.43 30.65 8.62
N LYS A 244 11.23 30.28 9.06
CA LYS A 244 10.07 31.18 9.16
C LYS A 244 9.90 31.81 10.54
N ALA A 245 10.62 31.30 11.54
CA ALA A 245 10.60 31.78 12.91
C ALA A 245 11.78 32.72 13.23
N GLU A 246 12.76 32.80 12.32
CA GLU A 246 13.86 33.78 12.26
C GLU A 246 13.45 34.94 11.34
#